data_AF-A0A1V5UQE3-F1
#
_entry.id   AF-A0A1V5UQE3-F1
#
_cell.length_a   1.000
_cell.length_b   1.000
_cell.length_c   1.000
_cell.angle_alpha   90.00
_cell.angle_beta   90.00
_cell.angle_gamma   90.00
#
_symmetry.space_group_name_H-M   'P 1'
#
loop_
_entity.id
_entity.type
_entity.pdbx_description
1 polymer ?
#
loop_
_entity_poly.entity_id
_entity_poly.type
_entity_poly.pdbx_seq_one_letter_code
_entity_poly.pdbx_strand_id
1 'polypeptide(L)'
;MLKKNGSFSTAISTAIILFTVAAFIIAAFPVLAAEGGDSVKNTCEKRMANANLKRAILGLLVYFDDTQVRNRPGTKSSVFDASDAGEGCDGKVELNVPLFNKALNLPALPPVKVRNVEGEWWSTVHFLPKKLGFKGKSMIAIPDSNLFVPAFVVYPLFLFREDIAAPGRHIARMLKQAWNINEKYKRGDAYNFWLKPSANVVYTAPYNIPIDKAVTPLAKAYINPKLAFFWKVFARGLNVPSTEWVIRCLDPKENPSGSSALFNIPNDSDDSSTALSLQYIRRQLMGAYPDDAFFSAPGNFTVDGGVMDVIFKYRDLGRDPKFEDGRDNWKGVDTGAFLTWLRDEKEPTFSEPERGIIPLGKNNVDIVVNSNVLLMLGLAGDKKAPGYGETVNLLTKAVFQKVWPAAGLYYPQNMIFPYTVTRAYRDGGNEALRPAMKKLVRDLIDEQKMYSKTENSKLGAFPGGEDKTDYLSTALGLISLLNIGSDVAYEEGLLDDYNFAVESAVAYLLRTAKKYKVKNAETFCAGEKDDDLYGVRWDSGLFFSASFWDLAHWRSEPFAHAMILEGLTKYLLAYDKGGSTITAGRKLHIKQYPQKTGDIDNFLIEVK
;
A
#
# COMPACT_ATOMS: atom_id res chain seq x y z
N MET A 1 -13.03 -31.25 80.83
CA MET A 1 -14.41 -31.72 80.63
C MET A 1 -15.08 -30.82 79.60
N LEU A 2 -15.55 -31.44 78.50
CA LEU A 2 -16.66 -31.04 77.60
C LEU A 2 -16.66 -29.61 77.01
N LYS A 3 -16.36 -29.48 75.70
CA LYS A 3 -17.28 -29.29 74.54
C LYS A 3 -17.97 -27.91 74.50
N LYS A 4 -18.29 -27.27 73.38
CA LYS A 4 -17.88 -27.17 71.95
C LYS A 4 -18.93 -26.23 71.31
N ASN A 5 -18.58 -25.56 70.20
CA ASN A 5 -19.46 -24.90 69.20
C ASN A 5 -20.02 -23.53 69.59
N GLY A 6 -20.01 -22.48 68.75
CA GLY A 6 -19.62 -22.27 67.35
C GLY A 6 -20.35 -20.99 66.91
N SER A 7 -19.69 -20.04 66.23
CA SER A 7 -20.01 -19.65 64.85
C SER A 7 -19.17 -18.43 64.45
N PHE A 8 -18.76 -18.43 63.19
CA PHE A 8 -17.83 -17.56 62.48
C PHE A 8 -18.37 -16.18 62.09
N SER A 9 -17.43 -15.30 61.73
CA SER A 9 -17.54 -14.12 60.85
C SER A 9 -18.18 -12.87 61.48
N THR A 10 -17.63 -11.65 61.45
CA THR A 10 -16.63 -11.03 60.57
C THR A 10 -16.08 -9.83 61.34
N ALA A 11 -14.77 -9.76 61.52
CA ALA A 11 -14.10 -8.57 62.05
C ALA A 11 -12.95 -8.21 61.11
N ILE A 12 -12.67 -6.91 61.07
CA ILE A 12 -11.44 -6.30 60.58
C ILE A 12 -11.46 -5.96 59.09
N SER A 13 -11.79 -4.70 58.77
CA SER A 13 -10.91 -3.78 58.01
C SER A 13 -11.61 -2.44 57.76
N THR A 14 -11.52 -1.53 58.72
CA THR A 14 -11.95 -0.12 58.57
C THR A 14 -10.78 0.83 58.85
N ALA A 15 -9.58 0.47 58.40
CA ALA A 15 -8.36 1.25 58.63
C ALA A 15 -7.34 1.26 57.48
N ILE A 16 -7.75 0.90 56.25
CA ILE A 16 -6.90 1.03 55.03
C ILE A 16 -7.76 1.56 53.87
N ILE A 17 -8.40 2.72 54.05
CA ILE A 17 -9.06 3.46 52.94
C ILE A 17 -8.84 4.96 53.15
N LEU A 18 -7.58 5.37 53.38
CA LEU A 18 -7.23 6.80 53.42
C LEU A 18 -5.78 7.11 52.99
N PHE A 19 -5.03 6.12 52.49
CA PHE A 19 -3.66 6.33 52.00
C PHE A 19 -3.38 5.73 50.61
N THR A 20 -4.43 5.43 49.83
CA THR A 20 -4.29 4.85 48.47
C THR A 20 -5.24 5.51 47.47
N VAL A 21 -5.42 6.82 47.58
CA VAL A 21 -6.10 7.65 46.55
C VAL A 21 -5.14 8.71 45.96
N ALA A 22 -3.89 8.78 46.44
CA ALA A 22 -2.89 9.74 45.96
C ALA A 22 -1.91 9.16 44.91
N ALA A 23 -2.13 7.95 44.37
CA ALA A 23 -1.19 7.29 43.45
C ALA A 23 -1.84 6.67 42.20
N PHE A 24 -3.03 7.11 41.81
CA PHE A 24 -3.67 6.74 40.53
C PHE A 24 -4.21 7.96 39.77
N ILE A 25 -3.49 9.08 39.84
CA ILE A 25 -3.46 10.02 38.72
C ILE A 25 -2.42 9.44 37.77
N ILE A 26 -2.87 8.51 36.92
CA ILE A 26 -2.16 8.21 35.67
C ILE A 26 -1.95 9.56 35.00
N ALA A 27 -0.69 9.86 34.72
CA ALA A 27 -0.25 11.05 34.03
C ALA A 27 -0.99 11.16 32.68
N ALA A 28 -2.12 11.85 32.70
CA ALA A 28 -2.54 12.68 31.59
C ALA A 28 -1.48 13.77 31.50
N PHE A 29 -0.40 13.49 30.76
CA PHE A 29 0.44 14.56 30.28
C PHE A 29 -0.44 15.41 29.36
N PRO A 30 -0.77 16.67 29.68
CA PRO A 30 -0.86 17.61 28.60
C PRO A 30 0.56 17.63 28.04
N VAL A 31 0.72 17.24 26.78
CA VAL A 31 1.84 17.75 26.00
C VAL A 31 1.75 19.26 26.18
N LEU A 32 2.61 19.82 27.02
CA LEU A 32 2.87 21.24 27.06
C LEU A 32 3.24 21.57 25.61
N ALA A 33 2.27 22.17 24.92
CA ALA A 33 2.49 22.77 23.63
C ALA A 33 3.70 23.67 23.82
N ALA A 34 4.77 23.36 23.09
CA ALA A 34 5.95 24.19 23.01
C ALA A 34 5.47 25.63 22.77
N GLU A 35 5.74 26.51 23.72
CA GLU A 35 5.56 27.94 23.60
C GLU A 35 6.34 28.39 22.36
N GLY A 36 5.61 28.66 21.27
CA GLY A 36 6.17 29.04 19.96
C GLY A 36 5.53 28.36 18.74
N GLY A 37 4.62 27.40 18.89
CA GLY A 37 3.94 26.74 17.77
C GLY A 37 2.59 27.38 17.39
N ASP A 38 2.41 27.71 16.10
CA ASP A 38 1.07 27.99 15.54
C ASP A 38 0.10 26.86 15.93
N SER A 39 -1.12 27.21 16.35
CA SER A 39 -2.14 26.20 16.67
C SER A 39 -2.35 25.26 15.47
N VAL A 40 -2.78 24.01 15.71
CA VAL A 40 -3.13 23.07 14.64
C VAL A 40 -4.10 23.71 13.63
N LYS A 41 -5.09 24.44 14.14
CA LYS A 41 -6.06 25.17 13.33
C LYS A 41 -5.38 26.23 12.46
N ASN A 42 -4.51 27.07 13.03
CA ASN A 42 -3.76 28.09 12.28
C ASN A 42 -2.89 27.45 11.19
N THR A 43 -2.23 26.33 11.50
CA THR A 43 -1.40 25.60 10.54
C THR A 43 -2.22 25.08 9.37
N CYS A 44 -3.38 24.47 9.65
CA CYS A 44 -4.32 24.05 8.63
C CYS A 44 -4.79 25.23 7.76
N GLU A 45 -5.21 26.34 8.37
CA GLU A 45 -5.66 27.55 7.66
C GLU A 45 -4.56 28.13 6.75
N LYS A 46 -3.33 28.23 7.26
CA LYS A 46 -2.17 28.69 6.48
C LYS A 46 -1.88 27.79 5.29
N ARG A 47 -1.92 26.47 5.47
CA ARG A 47 -1.69 25.51 4.37
C ARG A 47 -2.86 25.49 3.38
N MET A 48 -4.08 25.68 3.87
CA MET A 48 -5.30 25.80 3.05
C MET A 48 -5.27 27.01 2.10
N ALA A 49 -4.62 28.10 2.52
CA ALA A 49 -4.42 29.29 1.68
C ALA A 49 -3.52 29.03 0.46
N ASN A 50 -2.79 27.92 0.41
CA ASN A 50 -1.96 27.57 -0.75
C ASN A 50 -2.82 27.03 -1.91
N ALA A 51 -3.11 27.91 -2.89
CA ALA A 51 -3.89 27.56 -4.07
C ALA A 51 -3.31 26.42 -4.91
N ASN A 52 -1.98 26.29 -4.98
CA ASN A 52 -1.34 25.19 -5.73
C ASN A 52 -1.53 23.84 -5.03
N LEU A 53 -1.49 23.82 -3.69
CA LEU A 53 -1.79 22.64 -2.90
C LEU A 53 -3.25 22.19 -3.09
N LYS A 54 -4.20 23.13 -2.95
CA LYS A 54 -5.63 22.87 -3.21
C LYS A 54 -5.85 22.31 -4.61
N ARG A 55 -5.23 22.93 -5.63
CA ARG A 55 -5.35 22.52 -7.03
C ARG A 55 -4.76 21.13 -7.28
N ALA A 56 -3.63 20.80 -6.66
CA ALA A 56 -3.03 19.47 -6.77
C ALA A 56 -3.93 18.39 -6.14
N ILE A 57 -4.46 18.64 -4.94
CA ILE A 57 -5.39 17.71 -4.27
C ILE A 57 -6.65 17.49 -5.11
N LEU A 58 -7.31 18.57 -5.57
CA LEU A 58 -8.50 18.47 -6.41
C LEU A 58 -8.20 17.76 -7.74
N GLY A 59 -7.09 18.12 -8.40
CA GLY A 59 -6.71 17.50 -9.66
C GLY A 59 -6.38 16.00 -9.52
N LEU A 60 -5.89 15.55 -8.36
CA LEU A 60 -5.71 14.12 -8.06
C LEU A 60 -7.06 13.41 -7.91
N LEU A 61 -8.02 14.03 -7.20
CA LEU A 61 -9.38 13.47 -7.07
C LEU A 61 -10.07 13.35 -8.44
N VAL A 62 -9.90 14.35 -9.31
CA VAL A 62 -10.38 14.33 -10.70
C VAL A 62 -9.71 13.21 -11.49
N TYR A 63 -8.39 13.06 -11.37
CA TYR A 63 -7.67 11.95 -12.00
C TYR A 63 -8.23 10.59 -11.56
N PHE A 64 -8.46 10.39 -10.27
CA PHE A 64 -8.98 9.11 -9.76
C PHE A 64 -10.39 8.80 -10.25
N ASP A 65 -11.29 9.79 -10.28
CA ASP A 65 -12.65 9.57 -10.80
C ASP A 65 -12.65 9.31 -12.31
N ASP A 66 -11.72 9.92 -13.06
CA ASP A 66 -11.57 9.68 -14.50
C ASP A 66 -10.97 8.31 -14.83
N THR A 67 -10.03 7.85 -14.01
CA THR A 67 -9.21 6.66 -14.28
C THR A 67 -9.70 5.40 -13.57
N GLN A 68 -10.73 5.48 -12.72
CA GLN A 68 -11.31 4.28 -12.15
C GLN A 68 -12.00 3.48 -13.24
N VAL A 69 -11.64 2.20 -13.36
CA VAL A 69 -12.19 1.28 -14.33
C VAL A 69 -13.67 1.07 -14.05
N ARG A 70 -14.52 1.45 -15.01
CA ARG A 70 -15.99 1.37 -14.89
C ARG A 70 -16.61 0.92 -16.19
N ASN A 71 -17.90 0.58 -16.13
CA ASN A 71 -18.72 0.45 -17.33
C ASN A 71 -19.17 1.86 -17.79
N ARG A 72 -18.53 2.39 -18.84
CA ARG A 72 -18.87 3.68 -19.46
C ARG A 72 -18.88 3.56 -20.99
N PRO A 73 -19.73 4.32 -21.71
CA PRO A 73 -19.69 4.35 -23.16
C PRO A 73 -18.42 5.03 -23.71
N GLY A 74 -17.86 4.53 -24.82
CA GLY A 74 -17.17 5.39 -25.77
C GLY A 74 -15.63 5.46 -25.78
N THR A 75 -14.88 4.92 -24.82
CA THR A 75 -13.38 4.96 -24.91
C THR A 75 -12.73 3.66 -25.37
N LYS A 76 -13.38 2.51 -25.13
CA LYS A 76 -12.86 1.14 -25.33
C LYS A 76 -11.42 0.96 -24.87
N SER A 77 -11.02 1.73 -23.86
CA SER A 77 -9.65 1.85 -23.36
C SER A 77 -9.47 0.92 -22.20
N SER A 78 -8.38 0.15 -22.20
CA SER A 78 -8.05 -0.70 -21.06
C SER A 78 -7.75 0.10 -19.78
N VAL A 79 -7.43 1.39 -19.90
CA VAL A 79 -7.18 2.27 -18.75
C VAL A 79 -8.47 2.71 -18.04
N PHE A 80 -9.61 2.73 -18.74
CA PHE A 80 -10.85 3.36 -18.26
C PHE A 80 -12.04 2.39 -18.20
N ASP A 81 -12.05 1.39 -19.09
CA ASP A 81 -13.23 0.57 -19.33
C ASP A 81 -13.02 -0.87 -18.88
N ALA A 82 -14.04 -1.40 -18.19
CA ALA A 82 -14.11 -2.80 -17.78
C ALA A 82 -14.25 -3.71 -19.00
N SER A 83 -13.55 -4.85 -19.00
CA SER A 83 -13.49 -5.71 -20.20
C SER A 83 -14.72 -6.60 -20.38
N ASP A 84 -15.35 -7.01 -19.28
CA ASP A 84 -16.47 -7.96 -19.28
C ASP A 84 -17.81 -7.26 -18.95
N ALA A 85 -17.88 -5.93 -19.04
CA ALA A 85 -19.08 -5.13 -18.84
C ALA A 85 -19.21 -4.05 -19.91
N GLY A 86 -20.45 -3.67 -20.25
CA GLY A 86 -20.71 -2.60 -21.22
C GLY A 86 -20.23 -2.92 -22.64
N GLU A 87 -19.64 -1.91 -23.29
CA GLU A 87 -19.03 -2.02 -24.62
C GLU A 87 -17.69 -2.77 -24.61
N GLY A 88 -17.15 -3.07 -23.42
CA GLY A 88 -15.84 -3.71 -23.24
C GLY A 88 -14.66 -2.80 -23.59
N CYS A 89 -13.44 -3.37 -23.58
CA CYS A 89 -12.22 -2.70 -24.03
C CYS A 89 -11.59 -3.43 -25.23
N ASP A 90 -10.95 -2.70 -26.14
CA ASP A 90 -10.30 -3.26 -27.34
C ASP A 90 -8.98 -4.00 -27.04
N GLY A 91 -8.60 -4.07 -25.76
CA GLY A 91 -7.40 -4.72 -25.24
C GLY A 91 -6.10 -4.13 -25.79
N LYS A 92 -5.49 -3.19 -25.06
CA LYS A 92 -4.25 -2.53 -25.48
C LYS A 92 -3.09 -2.85 -24.53
N VAL A 93 -1.91 -3.06 -25.11
CA VAL A 93 -0.63 -3.15 -24.40
C VAL A 93 0.13 -1.84 -24.50
N GLU A 94 1.02 -1.59 -23.55
CA GLU A 94 1.79 -0.36 -23.50
C GLU A 94 3.15 -0.53 -24.18
N LEU A 95 3.43 0.25 -25.23
CA LEU A 95 4.76 0.41 -25.82
C LEU A 95 5.44 1.65 -25.23
N ASN A 96 6.46 1.43 -24.41
CA ASN A 96 7.32 2.47 -23.88
C ASN A 96 8.35 2.90 -24.93
N VAL A 97 8.19 4.11 -25.49
CA VAL A 97 9.12 4.66 -26.48
C VAL A 97 10.21 5.49 -25.78
N PRO A 98 11.50 5.10 -25.84
CA PRO A 98 12.57 5.72 -25.03
C PRO A 98 12.73 7.24 -25.19
N LEU A 99 12.45 7.77 -26.39
CA LEU A 99 12.67 9.18 -26.73
C LEU A 99 11.54 10.13 -26.30
N PHE A 100 10.32 9.62 -26.04
CA PHE A 100 9.14 10.48 -25.87
C PHE A 100 8.64 10.59 -24.42
N ASN A 101 9.24 9.88 -23.44
CA ASN A 101 8.70 9.72 -22.07
C ASN A 101 7.17 9.49 -22.06
N LYS A 102 6.65 8.86 -23.12
CA LYS A 102 5.23 8.67 -23.37
C LYS A 102 5.04 7.24 -23.83
N ALA A 103 4.11 6.57 -23.17
CA ALA A 103 3.70 5.24 -23.53
C ALA A 103 2.64 5.31 -24.63
N LEU A 104 2.82 4.53 -25.69
CA LEU A 104 1.87 4.39 -26.78
C LEU A 104 1.02 3.14 -26.53
N ASN A 105 -0.30 3.28 -26.58
CA ASN A 105 -1.20 2.15 -26.46
C ASN A 105 -1.31 1.47 -27.84
N LEU A 106 -0.85 0.22 -27.94
CA LEU A 106 -0.97 -0.61 -29.13
C LEU A 106 -2.04 -1.69 -28.92
N PRO A 107 -2.76 -2.13 -29.97
CA PRO A 107 -3.59 -3.33 -29.88
C PRO A 107 -2.78 -4.50 -29.32
N ALA A 108 -3.36 -5.25 -28.39
CA ALA A 108 -2.72 -6.44 -27.86
C ALA A 108 -2.48 -7.46 -28.99
N LEU A 109 -1.24 -7.95 -29.09
CA LEU A 109 -0.90 -8.98 -30.09
C LEU A 109 -1.59 -10.30 -29.70
N PRO A 110 -2.26 -11.00 -30.62
CA PRO A 110 -2.77 -12.35 -30.37
C PRO A 110 -1.64 -13.22 -29.83
N PRO A 111 -1.80 -13.89 -28.68
CA PRO A 111 -3.05 -14.29 -28.03
C PRO A 111 -3.50 -13.44 -26.83
N VAL A 112 -2.88 -12.28 -26.57
CA VAL A 112 -3.15 -11.48 -25.37
C VAL A 112 -4.52 -10.81 -25.49
N LYS A 113 -5.46 -11.12 -24.57
CA LYS A 113 -6.72 -10.39 -24.40
C LYS A 113 -6.68 -9.70 -23.05
N VAL A 114 -6.51 -8.38 -23.05
CA VAL A 114 -6.47 -7.59 -21.82
C VAL A 114 -7.86 -7.60 -21.17
N ARG A 115 -7.87 -7.94 -19.88
CA ARG A 115 -9.00 -7.91 -18.97
C ARG A 115 -8.71 -6.93 -17.84
N ASN A 116 -9.64 -6.02 -17.62
CA ASN A 116 -9.66 -5.10 -16.48
C ASN A 116 -10.98 -5.29 -15.74
N VAL A 117 -10.91 -5.20 -14.42
CA VAL A 117 -12.06 -5.45 -13.56
C VAL A 117 -12.62 -4.12 -13.07
N GLU A 118 -13.95 -4.02 -13.09
CA GLU A 118 -14.66 -2.84 -12.59
C GLU A 118 -14.28 -2.54 -11.13
N GLY A 119 -14.04 -1.26 -10.84
CA GLY A 119 -13.67 -0.74 -9.53
C GLY A 119 -12.16 -0.60 -9.29
N GLU A 120 -11.32 -1.17 -10.17
CA GLU A 120 -9.87 -1.06 -10.10
C GLU A 120 -9.33 0.25 -10.66
N TRP A 121 -8.03 0.44 -10.49
CA TRP A 121 -7.24 1.39 -11.26
C TRP A 121 -6.08 0.68 -11.94
N TRP A 122 -5.62 1.27 -13.03
CA TRP A 122 -4.61 0.70 -13.90
C TRP A 122 -3.27 0.39 -13.21
N SER A 123 -2.73 -0.80 -13.51
CA SER A 123 -1.39 -1.26 -13.13
C SER A 123 -0.76 -2.03 -14.29
N THR A 124 0.58 -2.01 -14.38
CA THR A 124 1.31 -2.74 -15.43
C THR A 124 2.49 -3.52 -14.88
N VAL A 125 2.79 -4.63 -15.56
CA VAL A 125 3.97 -5.48 -15.36
C VAL A 125 4.98 -5.17 -16.45
N HIS A 126 6.18 -4.80 -16.02
CA HIS A 126 7.33 -4.58 -16.87
C HIS A 126 8.29 -5.76 -16.74
N PHE A 127 8.45 -6.54 -17.81
CA PHE A 127 9.34 -7.70 -17.82
C PHE A 127 10.79 -7.37 -18.14
N LEU A 128 11.73 -7.89 -17.34
CA LEU A 128 13.19 -7.70 -17.50
C LEU A 128 13.62 -6.22 -17.64
N PRO A 129 13.09 -5.29 -16.84
CA PRO A 129 13.29 -3.86 -17.06
C PRO A 129 14.74 -3.42 -16.87
N LYS A 130 15.55 -4.16 -16.10
CA LYS A 130 16.99 -3.91 -15.92
C LYS A 130 17.84 -4.30 -17.14
N LYS A 131 17.36 -5.22 -17.99
CA LYS A 131 18.09 -5.71 -19.17
C LYS A 131 17.58 -5.14 -20.47
N LEU A 132 16.25 -5.09 -20.61
CA LEU A 132 15.57 -4.74 -21.86
C LEU A 132 14.81 -3.42 -21.76
N GLY A 133 14.86 -2.76 -20.61
CA GLY A 133 14.11 -1.54 -20.34
C GLY A 133 14.96 -0.28 -20.40
N PHE A 134 14.27 0.85 -20.50
CA PHE A 134 14.82 2.20 -20.37
C PHE A 134 14.28 2.85 -19.09
N LYS A 135 15.15 3.42 -18.26
CA LYS A 135 14.79 3.98 -16.93
C LYS A 135 13.98 3.02 -16.04
N GLY A 136 14.29 1.71 -16.14
CA GLY A 136 13.59 0.68 -15.36
C GLY A 136 12.16 0.39 -15.84
N LYS A 137 11.82 0.72 -17.09
CA LYS A 137 10.57 0.36 -17.76
C LYS A 137 10.86 -0.46 -19.01
N SER A 138 10.27 -1.64 -19.11
CA SER A 138 10.36 -2.50 -20.30
C SER A 138 9.73 -1.84 -21.51
N MET A 139 10.24 -2.14 -22.71
CA MET A 139 9.66 -1.64 -23.97
C MET A 139 8.19 -2.01 -24.11
N ILE A 140 7.77 -3.19 -23.66
CA ILE A 140 6.37 -3.61 -23.59
C ILE A 140 5.99 -3.80 -22.12
N ALA A 141 4.88 -3.19 -21.70
CA ALA A 141 4.27 -3.44 -20.39
C ALA A 141 2.89 -4.07 -20.56
N ILE A 142 2.58 -5.04 -19.71
CA ILE A 142 1.33 -5.81 -19.75
C ILE A 142 0.44 -5.34 -18.59
N PRO A 143 -0.84 -5.05 -18.84
CA PRO A 143 -1.77 -4.65 -17.77
C PRO A 143 -1.98 -5.75 -16.74
N ASP A 144 -2.17 -5.40 -15.48
CA ASP A 144 -2.42 -6.34 -14.39
C ASP A 144 -3.47 -5.82 -13.41
N SER A 145 -4.19 -6.77 -12.81
CA SER A 145 -5.22 -6.54 -11.80
C SER A 145 -4.78 -7.20 -10.51
N ASN A 146 -4.42 -6.41 -9.49
CA ASN A 146 -4.01 -6.91 -8.17
C ASN A 146 -4.70 -6.14 -7.05
N LEU A 147 -4.76 -6.75 -5.85
CA LEU A 147 -5.43 -6.18 -4.68
C LEU A 147 -4.81 -4.84 -4.22
N PHE A 148 -3.49 -4.69 -4.37
CA PHE A 148 -2.77 -3.54 -3.82
C PHE A 148 -3.23 -2.22 -4.43
N VAL A 149 -3.38 -2.12 -5.74
CA VAL A 149 -3.74 -0.84 -6.36
C VAL A 149 -5.09 -0.31 -5.85
N PRO A 150 -6.22 -1.05 -5.92
CA PRO A 150 -7.48 -0.56 -5.37
C PRO A 150 -7.41 -0.34 -3.86
N ALA A 151 -6.70 -1.16 -3.08
CA ALA A 151 -6.60 -0.99 -1.62
C ALA A 151 -5.81 0.26 -1.19
N PHE A 152 -4.67 0.52 -1.82
CA PHE A 152 -3.84 1.69 -1.49
C PHE A 152 -4.39 2.98 -2.11
N VAL A 153 -5.09 2.92 -3.26
CA VAL A 153 -5.74 4.10 -3.86
C VAL A 153 -6.89 4.62 -2.99
N VAL A 154 -7.68 3.74 -2.37
CA VAL A 154 -8.78 4.20 -1.50
C VAL A 154 -8.34 4.73 -0.16
N TYR A 155 -7.17 4.32 0.33
CA TYR A 155 -6.67 4.72 1.64
C TYR A 155 -6.69 6.26 1.86
N PRO A 156 -6.09 7.09 0.99
CA PRO A 156 -6.17 8.54 1.13
C PRO A 156 -7.58 9.11 0.98
N LEU A 157 -8.51 8.41 0.33
CA LEU A 157 -9.89 8.90 0.16
C LEU A 157 -10.65 8.96 1.49
N PHE A 158 -10.22 8.21 2.53
CA PHE A 158 -10.82 8.29 3.87
C PHE A 158 -10.44 9.57 4.64
N LEU A 159 -9.47 10.35 4.14
CA LEU A 159 -9.13 11.68 4.66
C LEU A 159 -10.16 12.75 4.23
N PHE A 160 -11.12 12.37 3.37
CA PHE A 160 -12.14 13.28 2.84
C PHE A 160 -13.54 12.87 3.30
N ARG A 161 -14.43 13.85 3.33
CA ARG A 161 -15.87 13.66 3.52
C ARG A 161 -16.63 14.59 2.60
N GLU A 162 -17.62 14.07 1.89
CA GLU A 162 -18.45 14.86 0.97
C GLU A 162 -19.76 15.28 1.64
N ASP A 163 -19.83 16.52 2.12
CA ASP A 163 -21.03 17.10 2.74
C ASP A 163 -21.89 17.81 1.68
N ILE A 164 -22.21 17.08 0.61
CA ILE A 164 -22.99 17.53 -0.55
C ILE A 164 -24.09 16.50 -0.89
N ALA A 165 -25.01 16.84 -1.81
CA ALA A 165 -26.07 15.93 -2.23
C ALA A 165 -25.51 14.71 -3.01
N ALA A 166 -26.16 13.55 -2.86
CA ALA A 166 -25.70 12.27 -3.40
C ALA A 166 -25.25 12.27 -4.88
N PRO A 167 -25.94 12.95 -5.84
CA PRO A 167 -25.48 12.98 -7.23
C PRO A 167 -24.09 13.58 -7.44
N GLY A 168 -23.67 14.49 -6.56
CA GLY A 168 -22.36 15.15 -6.61
C GLY A 168 -21.26 14.44 -5.82
N ARG A 169 -21.53 13.29 -5.19
CA ARG A 169 -20.55 12.58 -4.34
C ARG A 169 -19.64 11.66 -5.15
N HIS A 170 -18.55 12.23 -5.66
CA HIS A 170 -17.57 11.53 -6.48
C HIS A 170 -16.70 10.56 -5.67
N ILE A 171 -16.26 10.98 -4.48
CA ILE A 171 -15.40 10.17 -3.60
C ILE A 171 -16.18 8.97 -3.06
N ALA A 172 -17.42 9.18 -2.61
CA ALA A 172 -18.29 8.10 -2.15
C ALA A 172 -18.50 7.03 -3.22
N ARG A 173 -18.71 7.43 -4.48
CA ARG A 173 -18.81 6.51 -5.62
C ARG A 173 -17.52 5.72 -5.85
N MET A 174 -16.36 6.39 -5.83
CA MET A 174 -15.06 5.73 -5.97
C MET A 174 -14.83 4.67 -4.88
N LEU A 175 -15.11 5.04 -3.62
CA LEU A 175 -15.01 4.16 -2.46
C LEU A 175 -15.89 2.93 -2.58
N LYS A 176 -17.15 3.09 -3.00
CA LYS A 176 -18.11 1.99 -3.18
C LYS A 176 -17.64 0.96 -4.20
N GLN A 177 -17.10 1.41 -5.33
CA GLN A 177 -16.66 0.49 -6.39
C GLN A 177 -15.37 -0.23 -6.00
N ALA A 178 -14.41 0.51 -5.45
CA ALA A 178 -13.15 -0.05 -4.98
C ALA A 178 -13.36 -1.02 -3.80
N TRP A 179 -14.40 -0.79 -2.99
CA TRP A 179 -14.84 -1.76 -1.98
C TRP A 179 -15.16 -3.11 -2.62
N ASN A 180 -16.09 -3.10 -3.57
CA ASN A 180 -16.62 -4.32 -4.17
C ASN A 180 -15.55 -5.17 -4.82
N ILE A 181 -14.55 -4.54 -5.46
CA ILE A 181 -13.46 -5.29 -6.08
C ILE A 181 -12.46 -5.85 -5.07
N ASN A 182 -12.10 -5.11 -4.03
CA ASN A 182 -11.20 -5.62 -2.98
C ASN A 182 -11.75 -6.90 -2.33
N GLU A 183 -13.07 -7.00 -2.12
CA GLU A 183 -13.68 -8.22 -1.56
C GLU A 183 -13.59 -9.44 -2.49
N LYS A 184 -13.50 -9.24 -3.82
CA LYS A 184 -13.36 -10.35 -4.78
C LYS A 184 -12.01 -11.05 -4.71
N TYR A 185 -10.99 -10.40 -4.14
CA TYR A 185 -9.66 -10.97 -3.93
C TYR A 185 -9.60 -11.95 -2.75
N LYS A 186 -10.68 -12.08 -1.98
CA LYS A 186 -10.79 -13.13 -0.98
C LYS A 186 -10.78 -14.51 -1.66
N ARG A 187 -9.88 -15.38 -1.21
CA ARG A 187 -9.74 -16.75 -1.69
C ARG A 187 -9.71 -17.72 -0.51
N GLY A 188 -10.82 -18.41 -0.28
CA GLY A 188 -10.93 -19.30 0.88
C GLY A 188 -11.01 -18.49 2.17
N ASP A 189 -10.02 -18.66 3.04
CA ASP A 189 -9.97 -18.12 4.40
C ASP A 189 -9.13 -16.83 4.54
N ALA A 190 -8.52 -16.35 3.45
CA ALA A 190 -7.68 -15.15 3.43
C ALA A 190 -7.73 -14.45 2.05
N TYR A 191 -6.88 -13.45 1.82
CA TYR A 191 -6.82 -12.69 0.56
C TYR A 191 -5.57 -13.06 -0.26
N ASN A 192 -5.66 -12.88 -1.57
CA ASN A 192 -4.59 -13.16 -2.52
C ASN A 192 -4.29 -11.93 -3.39
N PHE A 193 -3.05 -11.81 -3.85
CA PHE A 193 -2.63 -10.73 -4.76
C PHE A 193 -3.42 -10.71 -6.06
N TRP A 194 -3.76 -11.89 -6.61
CA TRP A 194 -4.47 -12.04 -7.87
C TRP A 194 -5.84 -12.69 -7.71
N LEU A 195 -6.76 -12.32 -8.61
CA LEU A 195 -8.00 -13.04 -8.81
C LEU A 195 -7.75 -14.33 -9.61
N LYS A 196 -8.74 -15.24 -9.61
CA LYS A 196 -8.72 -16.43 -10.47
C LYS A 196 -8.91 -16.02 -11.94
N PRO A 197 -8.04 -16.50 -12.88
CA PRO A 197 -8.16 -16.18 -14.30
C PRO A 197 -9.49 -16.58 -14.96
N SER A 198 -10.10 -17.67 -14.47
CA SER A 198 -11.44 -18.12 -14.87
C SER A 198 -12.02 -19.05 -13.81
N ALA A 199 -13.33 -19.34 -13.89
CA ALA A 199 -13.97 -20.32 -13.02
C ALA A 199 -13.43 -21.76 -13.20
N ASN A 200 -12.83 -22.05 -14.35
CA ASN A 200 -12.38 -23.39 -14.72
C ASN A 200 -10.93 -23.69 -14.33
N VAL A 201 -10.18 -22.70 -13.83
CA VAL A 201 -8.81 -22.90 -13.36
C VAL A 201 -8.77 -22.92 -11.84
N VAL A 202 -7.91 -23.78 -11.30
CA VAL A 202 -7.73 -23.93 -9.85
C VAL A 202 -6.78 -22.89 -9.26
N TYR A 203 -5.87 -22.32 -10.05
CA TYR A 203 -4.83 -21.40 -9.62
C TYR A 203 -5.21 -19.92 -9.73
N THR A 204 -4.44 -19.04 -9.07
CA THR A 204 -4.43 -17.58 -9.33
C THR A 204 -3.19 -17.19 -10.14
N ALA A 205 -3.31 -16.13 -10.94
CA ALA A 205 -2.23 -15.61 -11.77
C ALA A 205 -2.64 -14.26 -12.38
N PRO A 206 -1.70 -13.46 -12.90
CA PRO A 206 -2.04 -12.27 -13.68
C PRO A 206 -2.97 -12.62 -14.86
N TYR A 207 -4.10 -11.92 -14.98
CA TYR A 207 -5.11 -12.19 -16.02
C TYR A 207 -4.56 -12.12 -17.44
N ASN A 208 -3.65 -11.17 -17.68
CA ASN A 208 -3.27 -10.75 -19.02
C ASN A 208 -1.94 -11.34 -19.48
N ILE A 209 -1.35 -12.23 -18.68
CA ILE A 209 -0.10 -12.92 -18.99
C ILE A 209 -0.44 -14.33 -19.46
N PRO A 210 -0.29 -14.65 -20.77
CA PRO A 210 -0.69 -15.96 -21.29
C PRO A 210 0.35 -17.02 -20.90
N ILE A 211 0.10 -17.71 -19.78
CA ILE A 211 1.03 -18.71 -19.20
C ILE A 211 1.45 -19.75 -20.25
N ASP A 212 0.50 -20.43 -20.90
CA ASP A 212 0.81 -21.51 -21.84
C ASP A 212 1.54 -21.06 -23.10
N LYS A 213 1.27 -19.83 -23.55
CA LYS A 213 1.75 -19.32 -24.84
C LYS A 213 3.01 -18.45 -24.73
N ALA A 214 3.30 -17.90 -23.55
CA ALA A 214 4.47 -17.05 -23.32
C ALA A 214 5.39 -17.58 -22.22
N VAL A 215 4.84 -17.96 -21.07
CA VAL A 215 5.63 -18.39 -19.91
C VAL A 215 6.20 -19.79 -20.11
N THR A 216 5.37 -20.76 -20.52
CA THR A 216 5.80 -22.15 -20.74
C THR A 216 6.94 -22.27 -21.77
N PRO A 217 6.87 -21.64 -22.95
CA PRO A 217 7.98 -21.70 -23.92
C PRO A 217 9.26 -21.06 -23.37
N LEU A 218 9.14 -19.93 -22.66
CA LEU A 218 10.28 -19.24 -22.05
C LEU A 218 10.95 -20.11 -20.97
N ALA A 219 10.16 -20.73 -20.10
CA ALA A 219 10.64 -21.63 -19.06
C ALA A 219 11.36 -22.86 -19.67
N LYS A 220 10.79 -23.46 -20.72
CA LYS A 220 11.42 -24.56 -21.48
C LYS A 220 12.73 -24.13 -22.14
N ALA A 221 12.79 -22.91 -22.68
CA ALA A 221 14.01 -22.37 -23.25
C ALA A 221 15.08 -22.16 -22.18
N TYR A 222 14.69 -21.64 -21.01
CA TYR A 222 15.59 -21.37 -19.87
C TYR A 222 16.31 -22.62 -19.37
N ILE A 223 15.61 -23.76 -19.29
CA ILE A 223 16.19 -25.03 -18.82
C ILE A 223 16.88 -25.84 -19.94
N ASN A 224 16.87 -25.38 -21.18
CA ASN A 224 17.42 -26.13 -22.31
C ASN A 224 18.96 -26.13 -22.25
N PRO A 225 19.62 -27.30 -22.16
CA PRO A 225 21.09 -27.38 -22.10
C PRO A 225 21.80 -26.73 -23.30
N LYS A 226 21.18 -26.75 -24.48
CA LYS A 226 21.73 -26.12 -25.70
C LYS A 226 21.77 -24.59 -25.61
N LEU A 227 20.95 -24.00 -24.75
CA LEU A 227 20.85 -22.56 -24.52
C LEU A 227 21.49 -22.13 -23.19
N ALA A 228 22.09 -23.06 -22.43
CA ALA A 228 22.61 -22.77 -21.09
C ALA A 228 23.67 -21.65 -21.09
N PHE A 229 24.56 -21.61 -22.09
CA PHE A 229 25.53 -20.52 -22.21
C PHE A 229 24.86 -19.17 -22.47
N PHE A 230 23.88 -19.12 -23.37
CA PHE A 230 23.11 -17.91 -23.65
C PHE A 230 22.41 -17.40 -22.39
N TRP A 231 21.70 -18.26 -21.68
CA TRP A 231 20.97 -17.87 -20.45
C TRP A 231 21.91 -17.47 -19.33
N LYS A 232 23.07 -18.13 -19.17
CA LYS A 232 24.10 -17.72 -18.22
C LYS A 232 24.61 -16.30 -18.49
N VAL A 233 24.84 -15.96 -19.76
CA VAL A 233 25.27 -14.60 -20.15
C VAL A 233 24.12 -13.60 -19.97
N PHE A 234 22.92 -13.95 -20.40
CA PHE A 234 21.73 -13.10 -20.33
C PHE A 234 21.35 -12.76 -18.88
N ALA A 235 21.33 -13.76 -18.00
CA ALA A 235 20.95 -13.64 -16.60
C ALA A 235 22.03 -13.00 -15.71
N ARG A 236 23.22 -12.68 -16.24
CA ARG A 236 24.31 -12.09 -15.44
C ARG A 236 23.85 -10.79 -14.76
N GLY A 237 23.86 -10.75 -13.43
CA GLY A 237 23.42 -9.58 -12.65
C GLY A 237 21.90 -9.46 -12.50
N LEU A 238 21.14 -10.51 -12.83
CA LEU A 238 19.74 -10.68 -12.44
C LEU A 238 19.67 -11.78 -11.38
N ASN A 239 18.80 -11.62 -10.40
CA ASN A 239 18.44 -12.69 -9.49
C ASN A 239 17.42 -13.60 -10.19
N VAL A 240 17.81 -14.57 -11.02
CA VAL A 240 16.87 -15.47 -11.71
C VAL A 240 16.54 -16.71 -10.85
N PRO A 241 15.38 -17.39 -11.06
CA PRO A 241 15.10 -18.64 -10.34
C PRO A 241 16.18 -19.68 -10.64
N SER A 242 16.44 -20.58 -9.69
CA SER A 242 17.33 -21.71 -9.97
C SER A 242 16.77 -22.58 -11.10
N THR A 243 17.64 -23.11 -11.95
CA THR A 243 17.23 -24.06 -13.00
C THR A 243 16.45 -25.23 -12.42
N GLU A 244 16.85 -25.71 -11.23
CA GLU A 244 16.18 -26.79 -10.51
C GLU A 244 14.72 -26.45 -10.17
N TRP A 245 14.45 -25.24 -9.67
CA TRP A 245 13.08 -24.80 -9.39
C TRP A 245 12.21 -24.80 -10.65
N VAL A 246 12.75 -24.29 -11.77
CA VAL A 246 12.03 -24.24 -13.03
C VAL A 246 11.78 -25.65 -13.58
N ILE A 247 12.74 -26.58 -13.42
CA ILE A 247 12.56 -27.99 -13.78
C ILE A 247 11.40 -28.60 -12.98
N ARG A 248 11.40 -28.46 -11.65
CA ARG A 248 10.33 -28.97 -10.78
C ARG A 248 8.96 -28.39 -11.14
N CYS A 249 8.89 -27.09 -11.45
CA CYS A 249 7.66 -26.46 -11.92
C CYS A 249 7.13 -27.06 -13.24
N LEU A 250 8.02 -27.51 -14.13
CA LEU A 250 7.67 -28.07 -15.42
C LEU A 250 7.51 -29.60 -15.42
N ASP A 251 7.89 -30.29 -14.34
CA ASP A 251 7.76 -31.74 -14.23
C ASP A 251 6.29 -32.12 -13.96
N PRO A 252 5.58 -32.77 -14.90
CA PRO A 252 4.19 -33.17 -14.69
C PRO A 252 4.01 -34.24 -13.61
N LYS A 253 5.08 -34.95 -13.22
CA LYS A 253 5.02 -35.93 -12.12
C LYS A 253 5.04 -35.27 -10.76
N GLU A 254 5.70 -34.11 -10.64
CA GLU A 254 5.81 -33.38 -9.39
C GLU A 254 4.76 -32.28 -9.28
N ASN A 255 4.50 -31.56 -10.38
CA ASN A 255 3.62 -30.43 -10.44
C ASN A 255 2.56 -30.58 -11.55
N PRO A 256 1.32 -31.00 -11.21
CA PRO A 256 0.24 -31.14 -12.19
C PRO A 256 -0.22 -29.79 -12.78
N SER A 257 0.09 -28.66 -12.14
CA SER A 257 -0.28 -27.33 -12.60
C SER A 257 0.71 -26.72 -13.60
N GLY A 258 1.85 -27.36 -13.84
CA GLY A 258 2.87 -26.92 -14.79
C GLY A 258 3.40 -25.51 -14.52
N SER A 259 3.71 -24.76 -15.58
CA SER A 259 4.31 -23.42 -15.50
C SER A 259 3.44 -22.37 -14.77
N SER A 260 2.15 -22.64 -14.52
CA SER A 260 1.31 -21.78 -13.70
C SER A 260 1.84 -21.64 -12.26
N ALA A 261 2.60 -22.61 -11.77
CA ALA A 261 3.29 -22.56 -10.49
C ALA A 261 4.26 -21.37 -10.33
N LEU A 262 4.71 -20.77 -11.44
CA LEU A 262 5.53 -19.56 -11.41
C LEU A 262 4.71 -18.30 -11.04
N PHE A 263 3.39 -18.36 -11.03
CA PHE A 263 2.54 -17.22 -10.65
C PHE A 263 1.47 -17.58 -9.62
N ASN A 264 1.21 -18.87 -9.41
CA ASN A 264 0.22 -19.34 -8.48
C ASN A 264 0.69 -19.25 -7.04
N ILE A 265 0.65 -18.06 -6.44
CA ILE A 265 1.09 -17.82 -5.06
C ILE A 265 0.00 -18.16 -4.03
N PRO A 266 0.36 -18.52 -2.79
CA PRO A 266 -0.58 -18.72 -1.70
C PRO A 266 -1.26 -17.41 -1.31
N ASN A 267 -2.28 -17.48 -0.46
CA ASN A 267 -2.71 -16.30 0.27
C ASN A 267 -1.53 -15.84 1.13
N ASP A 268 -1.43 -14.55 1.41
CA ASP A 268 -0.31 -14.00 2.15
C ASP A 268 -0.76 -13.00 3.21
N SER A 269 0.11 -12.78 4.19
CA SER A 269 -0.13 -11.87 5.31
C SER A 269 -0.23 -10.41 4.86
N ASP A 270 0.33 -10.05 3.70
CA ASP A 270 0.39 -8.66 3.22
C ASP A 270 -0.96 -8.22 2.64
N ASP A 271 -1.44 -8.97 1.65
CA ASP A 271 -2.75 -8.77 1.03
C ASP A 271 -3.87 -8.87 2.07
N SER A 272 -3.79 -9.89 2.93
CA SER A 272 -4.80 -10.15 3.96
C SER A 272 -4.84 -9.06 5.02
N SER A 273 -3.69 -8.61 5.53
CA SER A 273 -3.65 -7.51 6.50
C SER A 273 -4.03 -6.17 5.90
N THR A 274 -3.69 -5.93 4.63
CA THR A 274 -4.10 -4.73 3.88
C THR A 274 -5.62 -4.70 3.69
N ALA A 275 -6.23 -5.80 3.26
CA ALA A 275 -7.68 -5.92 3.11
C ALA A 275 -8.42 -5.71 4.44
N LEU A 276 -7.96 -6.35 5.53
CA LEU A 276 -8.55 -6.17 6.84
C LEU A 276 -8.37 -4.75 7.38
N SER A 277 -7.20 -4.14 7.22
CA SER A 277 -6.96 -2.74 7.60
C SER A 277 -7.98 -1.83 6.94
N LEU A 278 -8.22 -2.06 5.65
CA LEU A 278 -9.21 -1.32 4.90
C LEU A 278 -10.64 -1.55 5.44
N GLN A 279 -11.04 -2.79 5.76
CA GLN A 279 -12.33 -3.08 6.41
C GLN A 279 -12.48 -2.37 7.76
N TYR A 280 -11.43 -2.32 8.58
CA TYR A 280 -11.46 -1.57 9.84
C TYR A 280 -11.62 -0.06 9.63
N ILE A 281 -10.89 0.53 8.68
CA ILE A 281 -10.98 1.95 8.36
C ILE A 281 -12.37 2.31 7.81
N ARG A 282 -12.89 1.46 6.93
CA ARG A 282 -14.21 1.60 6.32
C ARG A 282 -15.34 1.76 7.33
N ARG A 283 -15.25 1.16 8.52
CA ARG A 283 -16.26 1.32 9.60
C ARG A 283 -16.52 2.78 9.97
N GLN A 284 -15.55 3.67 9.76
CA GLN A 284 -15.74 5.11 9.98
C GLN A 284 -16.74 5.77 9.02
N LEU A 285 -17.00 5.15 7.87
CA LEU A 285 -17.98 5.63 6.90
C LEU A 285 -19.40 5.16 7.22
N MET A 286 -19.58 4.29 8.21
CA MET A 286 -20.91 3.85 8.64
C MET A 286 -21.72 5.06 9.10
N GLY A 287 -22.83 5.32 8.41
CA GLY A 287 -23.68 6.49 8.67
C GLY A 287 -23.08 7.84 8.24
N ALA A 288 -21.90 7.86 7.60
CA ALA A 288 -21.33 9.10 7.07
C ALA A 288 -22.18 9.69 5.93
N TYR A 289 -22.88 8.81 5.19
CA TYR A 289 -23.80 9.14 4.11
C TYR A 289 -25.17 8.47 4.38
N PRO A 290 -26.00 9.06 5.27
CA PRO A 290 -27.23 8.42 5.76
C PRO A 290 -28.31 8.21 4.69
N ASP A 291 -28.25 8.99 3.61
CA ASP A 291 -29.13 8.95 2.44
C ASP A 291 -28.66 7.95 1.36
N ASP A 292 -27.52 7.27 1.53
CA ASP A 292 -27.03 6.23 0.62
C ASP A 292 -27.13 4.85 1.28
N ALA A 293 -27.95 3.98 0.71
CA ALA A 293 -28.18 2.62 1.20
C ALA A 293 -26.89 1.79 1.34
N PHE A 294 -25.85 2.06 0.54
CA PHE A 294 -24.57 1.37 0.66
C PHE A 294 -23.86 1.72 1.97
N PHE A 295 -23.90 2.99 2.38
CA PHE A 295 -23.21 3.48 3.57
C PHE A 295 -24.07 3.45 4.85
N SER A 296 -25.38 3.29 4.70
CA SER A 296 -26.30 3.17 5.83
C SER A 296 -26.50 1.74 6.31
N ALA A 297 -26.22 0.72 5.47
CA ALA A 297 -26.41 -0.68 5.82
C ALA A 297 -25.27 -1.23 6.70
N PRO A 298 -25.50 -1.59 7.98
CA PRO A 298 -24.44 -2.03 8.89
C PRO A 298 -23.72 -3.31 8.42
N GLY A 299 -24.44 -4.21 7.74
CA GLY A 299 -23.88 -5.46 7.21
C GLY A 299 -22.73 -5.24 6.22
N ASN A 300 -22.73 -4.10 5.51
CA ASN A 300 -21.66 -3.75 4.59
C ASN A 300 -20.35 -3.43 5.32
N PHE A 301 -20.34 -3.16 6.63
CA PHE A 301 -19.15 -2.77 7.40
C PHE A 301 -18.62 -3.87 8.32
N THR A 302 -19.04 -5.12 8.05
CA THR A 302 -18.54 -6.30 8.75
C THR A 302 -17.05 -6.49 8.44
N VAL A 303 -16.25 -6.78 9.47
CA VAL A 303 -14.84 -7.13 9.31
C VAL A 303 -14.72 -8.63 9.39
N ASP A 304 -13.95 -9.22 8.49
CA ASP A 304 -13.74 -10.66 8.45
C ASP A 304 -12.69 -11.12 9.48
N GLY A 305 -13.12 -11.25 10.73
CA GLY A 305 -12.24 -11.66 11.83
C GLY A 305 -11.54 -13.01 11.61
N GLY A 306 -12.12 -13.92 10.81
CA GLY A 306 -11.53 -15.24 10.55
C GLY A 306 -10.20 -15.18 9.81
N VAL A 307 -9.99 -14.14 8.99
CA VAL A 307 -8.72 -13.92 8.26
C VAL A 307 -7.57 -13.63 9.23
N MET A 308 -7.86 -12.92 10.32
CA MET A 308 -6.86 -12.62 11.36
C MET A 308 -6.41 -13.90 12.09
N ASP A 309 -7.35 -14.81 12.36
CA ASP A 309 -7.04 -16.12 12.94
C ASP A 309 -6.15 -16.98 12.02
N VAL A 310 -6.27 -16.82 10.70
CA VAL A 310 -5.38 -17.49 9.73
C VAL A 310 -3.96 -16.92 9.85
N ILE A 311 -3.80 -15.59 9.84
CA ILE A 311 -2.48 -14.94 9.97
C ILE A 311 -1.76 -15.40 11.25
N PHE A 312 -2.46 -15.53 12.37
CA PHE A 312 -1.88 -15.94 13.65
C PHE A 312 -1.27 -17.35 13.66
N LYS A 313 -1.69 -18.22 12.74
CA LYS A 313 -1.15 -19.57 12.59
C LYS A 313 0.24 -19.58 11.93
N TYR A 314 0.55 -18.57 11.11
CA TYR A 314 1.76 -18.53 10.30
C TYR A 314 2.79 -17.57 10.90
N ARG A 315 3.47 -18.06 11.93
CA ARG A 315 4.52 -17.32 12.65
C ARG A 315 5.88 -18.00 12.52
N ASP A 316 6.93 -17.20 12.58
CA ASP A 316 8.33 -17.62 12.55
C ASP A 316 8.73 -18.25 13.90
N LEU A 317 8.28 -19.48 14.14
CA LEU A 317 8.47 -20.24 15.39
C LEU A 317 8.82 -21.70 15.12
N GLY A 318 9.97 -22.15 15.60
CA GLY A 318 10.42 -23.55 15.53
C GLY A 318 10.53 -24.08 14.10
N ARG A 319 10.93 -23.23 13.15
CA ARG A 319 10.99 -23.57 11.72
C ARG A 319 12.22 -24.41 11.41
N ASP A 320 12.07 -25.39 10.53
CA ASP A 320 13.20 -26.18 10.01
C ASP A 320 14.02 -25.29 9.07
N PRO A 321 15.35 -25.15 9.25
CA PRO A 321 16.21 -24.33 8.39
C PRO A 321 16.06 -24.62 6.89
N LYS A 322 15.62 -25.82 6.50
CA LYS A 322 15.38 -26.15 5.09
C LYS A 322 14.20 -25.39 4.49
N PHE A 323 13.31 -24.78 5.27
CA PHE A 323 12.19 -23.98 4.77
C PHE A 323 12.46 -22.47 4.78
N GLU A 324 13.60 -22.05 5.34
CA GLU A 324 14.04 -20.66 5.31
C GLU A 324 14.46 -20.24 3.90
N ASP A 325 14.01 -19.05 3.48
CA ASP A 325 14.35 -18.37 2.23
C ASP A 325 15.82 -17.93 2.21
N GLY A 326 16.29 -17.38 3.33
CA GLY A 326 17.67 -16.97 3.54
C GLY A 326 17.97 -15.52 3.13
N ARG A 327 17.10 -14.87 2.34
CA ARG A 327 17.25 -13.42 2.05
C ARG A 327 16.93 -12.54 3.25
N ASP A 328 16.20 -13.08 4.22
CA ASP A 328 15.82 -12.45 5.48
C ASP A 328 16.70 -12.88 6.67
N ASN A 329 17.89 -13.46 6.43
CA ASN A 329 18.82 -13.93 7.48
C ASN A 329 19.16 -12.88 8.56
N TRP A 330 19.06 -11.58 8.25
CA TRP A 330 19.25 -10.50 9.21
C TRP A 330 18.27 -10.59 10.41
N LYS A 331 17.08 -11.18 10.21
CA LYS A 331 16.04 -11.35 11.23
C LYS A 331 16.52 -12.26 12.37
N GLY A 332 17.36 -13.25 12.06
CA GLY A 332 17.72 -14.37 12.94
C GLY A 332 16.76 -15.55 12.77
N VAL A 333 16.68 -16.39 13.79
CA VAL A 333 15.73 -17.52 13.87
C VAL A 333 14.67 -17.22 14.93
N ASP A 334 13.52 -17.87 14.81
CA ASP A 334 12.45 -17.85 15.81
C ASP A 334 12.05 -16.45 16.25
N THR A 335 11.87 -15.53 15.30
CA THR A 335 11.52 -14.15 15.62
C THR A 335 10.14 -14.05 16.25
N GLY A 336 9.25 -15.02 16.01
CA GLY A 336 7.85 -15.02 16.42
C GLY A 336 6.96 -14.03 15.66
N ALA A 337 7.54 -13.28 14.72
CA ALA A 337 6.83 -12.41 13.80
C ALA A 337 6.10 -13.24 12.71
N PHE A 338 5.36 -12.58 11.83
CA PHE A 338 4.50 -13.25 10.86
C PHE A 338 5.26 -13.63 9.60
N LEU A 339 4.95 -14.81 9.07
CA LEU A 339 5.43 -15.27 7.78
C LEU A 339 4.68 -14.57 6.64
N THR A 340 5.33 -14.41 5.49
CA THR A 340 4.72 -13.84 4.30
C THR A 340 3.62 -14.73 3.76
N TRP A 341 3.92 -15.99 3.46
CA TRP A 341 2.97 -16.90 2.81
C TRP A 341 2.12 -17.66 3.84
N LEU A 342 0.80 -17.62 3.70
CA LEU A 342 -0.19 -18.31 4.55
C LEU A 342 -0.42 -19.75 4.08
N ARG A 343 0.66 -20.53 4.02
CA ARG A 343 0.64 -21.95 3.68
C ARG A 343 1.68 -22.70 4.51
N ASP A 344 1.33 -23.93 4.92
CA ASP A 344 2.24 -24.75 5.73
C ASP A 344 3.42 -25.21 4.85
N GLU A 345 4.61 -24.77 5.21
CA GLU A 345 5.86 -25.10 4.52
C GLU A 345 6.23 -26.60 4.61
N LYS A 346 5.61 -27.35 5.52
CA LYS A 346 5.81 -28.80 5.68
C LYS A 346 5.02 -29.64 4.68
N GLU A 347 3.99 -29.07 4.06
CA GLU A 347 3.24 -29.74 2.99
C GLU A 347 4.12 -29.89 1.74
N PRO A 348 3.88 -30.92 0.89
CA PRO A 348 4.54 -31.02 -0.40
C PRO A 348 4.33 -29.75 -1.24
N THR A 349 5.41 -29.19 -1.79
CA THR A 349 5.40 -27.86 -2.43
C THR A 349 4.31 -27.67 -3.50
N PHE A 350 4.00 -28.73 -4.25
CA PHE A 350 3.03 -28.71 -5.36
C PHE A 350 1.71 -29.43 -5.05
N SER A 351 1.45 -29.83 -3.78
CA SER A 351 0.13 -30.32 -3.41
C SER A 351 -0.89 -29.17 -3.42
N GLU A 352 -2.17 -29.50 -3.61
CA GLU A 352 -3.30 -28.56 -3.49
C GLU A 352 -3.06 -27.22 -4.22
N PRO A 353 -2.85 -27.23 -5.55
CA PRO A 353 -2.53 -26.02 -6.31
C PRO A 353 -3.59 -24.92 -6.17
N GLU A 354 -4.83 -25.26 -5.83
CA GLU A 354 -5.88 -24.30 -5.50
C GLU A 354 -5.59 -23.40 -4.29
N ARG A 355 -4.67 -23.81 -3.41
CA ARG A 355 -4.18 -23.03 -2.27
C ARG A 355 -2.93 -22.21 -2.58
N GLY A 356 -2.41 -22.30 -3.81
CA GLY A 356 -1.19 -21.63 -4.26
C GLY A 356 0.10 -22.26 -3.74
N ILE A 357 1.25 -21.93 -4.34
CA ILE A 357 2.54 -22.58 -4.17
C ILE A 357 3.53 -21.59 -3.56
N ILE A 358 4.10 -21.92 -2.40
CA ILE A 358 5.14 -21.09 -1.77
C ILE A 358 6.32 -20.97 -2.74
N PRO A 359 6.74 -19.76 -3.14
CA PRO A 359 7.87 -19.57 -4.05
C PRO A 359 9.12 -20.31 -3.55
N LEU A 360 9.73 -21.10 -4.44
CA LEU A 360 10.90 -21.95 -4.14
C LEU A 360 10.66 -23.03 -3.07
N GLY A 361 9.43 -23.20 -2.59
CA GLY A 361 9.13 -24.00 -1.40
C GLY A 361 9.74 -23.42 -0.12
N LYS A 362 10.05 -22.11 -0.09
CA LYS A 362 10.69 -21.41 1.02
C LYS A 362 9.84 -20.24 1.49
N ASN A 363 9.57 -20.16 2.79
CA ASN A 363 8.84 -19.05 3.39
C ASN A 363 9.81 -18.07 4.07
N ASN A 364 9.37 -16.84 4.28
CA ASN A 364 10.18 -15.75 4.81
C ASN A 364 9.38 -14.81 5.70
N VAL A 365 10.11 -13.93 6.38
CA VAL A 365 9.59 -12.80 7.15
C VAL A 365 10.03 -11.52 6.46
N ASP A 366 9.06 -10.74 5.98
CA ASP A 366 9.29 -9.46 5.31
C ASP A 366 8.85 -8.29 6.21
N ILE A 367 9.64 -7.21 6.25
CA ILE A 367 9.39 -6.05 7.12
C ILE A 367 8.22 -5.18 6.67
N VAL A 368 7.94 -5.13 5.37
CA VAL A 368 6.78 -4.40 4.82
C VAL A 368 5.51 -5.16 5.14
N VAL A 369 5.52 -6.48 4.94
CA VAL A 369 4.42 -7.39 5.31
C VAL A 369 4.10 -7.25 6.81
N ASN A 370 5.11 -7.38 7.66
CA ASN A 370 4.93 -7.27 9.11
C ASN A 370 4.51 -5.86 9.56
N SER A 371 4.89 -4.81 8.82
CA SER A 371 4.37 -3.46 9.08
C SER A 371 2.87 -3.35 8.79
N ASN A 372 2.39 -3.96 7.69
CA ASN A 372 0.97 -3.98 7.36
C ASN A 372 0.16 -4.86 8.34
N VAL A 373 0.71 -6.00 8.81
CA VAL A 373 0.11 -6.79 9.89
C VAL A 373 0.01 -5.98 11.19
N LEU A 374 1.05 -5.24 11.57
CA LEU A 374 1.03 -4.42 12.77
C LEU A 374 0.05 -3.24 12.66
N LEU A 375 -0.10 -2.65 11.47
CA LEU A 375 -1.17 -1.67 11.20
C LEU A 375 -2.55 -2.29 11.43
N MET A 376 -2.81 -3.47 10.85
CA MET A 376 -4.07 -4.19 11.02
C MET A 376 -4.38 -4.48 12.49
N LEU A 377 -3.41 -5.00 13.25
CA LEU A 377 -3.56 -5.25 14.69
C LEU A 377 -3.84 -3.97 15.48
N GLY A 378 -3.15 -2.88 15.14
CA GLY A 378 -3.38 -1.57 15.73
C GLY A 378 -4.80 -1.04 15.48
N LEU A 379 -5.28 -1.15 14.24
CA LEU A 379 -6.65 -0.77 13.85
C LEU A 379 -7.72 -1.66 14.50
N ALA A 380 -7.43 -2.94 14.72
CA ALA A 380 -8.28 -3.86 15.47
C ALA A 380 -8.32 -3.55 16.98
N GLY A 381 -7.36 -2.77 17.48
CA GLY A 381 -7.17 -2.54 18.92
C GLY A 381 -6.57 -3.75 19.65
N ASP A 382 -6.09 -4.78 18.93
CA ASP A 382 -5.60 -6.02 19.52
C ASP A 382 -4.08 -6.03 19.68
N LYS A 383 -3.60 -5.24 20.65
CA LYS A 383 -2.17 -5.16 21.00
C LYS A 383 -1.69 -6.32 21.88
N LYS A 384 -2.56 -7.31 22.13
CA LYS A 384 -2.24 -8.53 22.88
C LYS A 384 -2.27 -9.77 21.99
N ALA A 385 -2.58 -9.61 20.71
CA ALA A 385 -2.55 -10.66 19.71
C ALA A 385 -1.19 -11.39 19.72
N PRO A 386 -1.17 -12.71 19.52
CA PRO A 386 0.07 -13.46 19.37
C PRO A 386 0.93 -12.89 18.23
N GLY A 387 2.21 -12.61 18.48
CA GLY A 387 3.11 -12.05 17.48
C GLY A 387 3.18 -10.51 17.48
N TYR A 388 2.28 -9.80 18.18
CA TYR A 388 2.30 -8.33 18.21
C TYR A 388 3.64 -7.77 18.73
N GLY A 389 4.09 -8.25 19.89
CA GLY A 389 5.34 -7.77 20.52
C GLY A 389 6.57 -8.16 19.71
N GLU A 390 6.55 -9.38 19.16
CA GLU A 390 7.57 -9.94 18.29
C GLU A 390 7.73 -9.13 17.00
N THR A 391 6.62 -8.75 16.37
CA THR A 391 6.61 -7.86 15.21
C THR A 391 7.13 -6.47 15.57
N VAL A 392 6.72 -5.87 16.70
CA VAL A 392 7.30 -4.58 17.16
C VAL A 392 8.82 -4.67 17.31
N ASN A 393 9.32 -5.76 17.91
CA ASN A 393 10.76 -6.00 18.09
C ASN A 393 11.48 -6.15 16.74
N LEU A 394 10.91 -6.92 15.81
CA LEU A 394 11.46 -7.11 14.46
C LEU A 394 11.59 -5.78 13.72
N LEU A 395 10.52 -4.97 13.68
CA LEU A 395 10.50 -3.70 12.96
C LEU A 395 11.42 -2.67 13.62
N THR A 396 11.49 -2.65 14.96
CA THR A 396 12.42 -1.82 15.71
C THR A 396 13.87 -2.19 15.38
N LYS A 397 14.20 -3.49 15.42
CA LYS A 397 15.51 -4.00 15.00
C LYS A 397 15.85 -3.58 13.58
N ALA A 398 14.90 -3.69 12.65
CA ALA A 398 15.10 -3.34 11.25
C ALA A 398 15.48 -1.85 11.06
N VAL A 399 14.84 -0.96 11.81
CA VAL A 399 15.17 0.48 11.81
C VAL A 399 16.55 0.73 12.42
N PHE A 400 16.82 0.19 13.61
CA PHE A 400 18.11 0.43 14.29
C PHE A 400 19.31 -0.12 13.54
N GLN A 401 19.16 -1.28 12.88
CA GLN A 401 20.22 -1.87 12.06
C GLN A 401 20.29 -1.29 10.64
N LYS A 402 19.37 -0.39 10.27
CA LYS A 402 19.24 0.20 8.91
C LYS A 402 19.33 -0.86 7.80
N VAL A 403 18.65 -1.99 7.99
CA VAL A 403 18.61 -3.09 7.00
C VAL A 403 17.63 -2.81 5.86
N TRP A 404 16.83 -1.75 5.97
CA TRP A 404 16.02 -1.24 4.87
C TRP A 404 16.91 -0.45 3.88
N PRO A 405 16.64 -0.55 2.57
CA PRO A 405 15.48 -1.21 1.96
C PRO A 405 15.64 -2.72 1.72
N ALA A 406 16.83 -3.29 1.88
CA ALA A 406 17.14 -4.67 1.49
C ALA A 406 16.25 -5.74 2.16
N ALA A 407 15.77 -5.47 3.37
CA ALA A 407 14.88 -6.36 4.12
C ALA A 407 13.40 -6.30 3.68
N GLY A 408 13.00 -5.38 2.80
CA GLY A 408 11.72 -5.40 2.08
C GLY A 408 11.87 -6.26 0.82
N LEU A 409 11.72 -7.57 0.99
CA LEU A 409 12.07 -8.56 -0.01
C LEU A 409 11.37 -8.30 -1.33
N TYR A 410 10.08 -7.97 -1.35
CA TYR A 410 9.29 -7.80 -2.59
C TYR A 410 9.18 -6.35 -3.07
N TYR A 411 9.88 -5.44 -2.41
CA TYR A 411 9.61 -4.01 -2.50
C TYR A 411 10.87 -3.22 -2.84
N PRO A 412 11.14 -2.97 -4.13
CA PRO A 412 12.38 -2.32 -4.58
C PRO A 412 12.41 -0.79 -4.33
N GLN A 413 11.34 -0.23 -3.76
CA GLN A 413 11.18 1.18 -3.50
C GLN A 413 11.76 1.53 -2.12
N ASN A 414 12.84 2.31 -2.08
CA ASN A 414 13.58 2.56 -0.83
C ASN A 414 12.72 3.10 0.32
N MET A 415 11.69 3.90 0.01
CA MET A 415 10.85 4.56 1.02
C MET A 415 9.60 3.78 1.41
N ILE A 416 9.38 2.59 0.84
CA ILE A 416 8.15 1.81 1.12
C ILE A 416 8.11 1.28 2.55
N PHE A 417 9.23 0.81 3.09
CA PHE A 417 9.30 0.36 4.48
C PHE A 417 9.11 1.52 5.46
N PRO A 418 9.84 2.65 5.36
CA PRO A 418 9.54 3.83 6.18
C PRO A 418 8.06 4.23 6.14
N TYR A 419 7.43 4.18 4.96
CA TYR A 419 6.01 4.48 4.83
C TYR A 419 5.13 3.47 5.59
N THR A 420 5.31 2.17 5.39
CA THR A 420 4.46 1.17 6.03
C THR A 420 4.65 1.10 7.54
N VAL A 421 5.89 1.17 8.06
CA VAL A 421 6.16 1.13 9.50
C VAL A 421 5.65 2.40 10.21
N THR A 422 5.75 3.56 9.57
CA THR A 422 5.22 4.81 10.16
C THR A 422 3.70 4.87 10.10
N ARG A 423 3.04 4.25 9.11
CA ARG A 423 1.58 4.04 9.15
C ARG A 423 1.18 3.13 10.31
N ALA A 424 1.90 2.03 10.54
CA ALA A 424 1.65 1.17 11.69
C ALA A 424 1.78 1.97 13.01
N TYR A 425 2.82 2.80 13.15
CA TYR A 425 2.99 3.71 14.29
C TYR A 425 1.82 4.70 14.42
N ARG A 426 1.59 5.53 13.40
CA ARG A 426 0.64 6.65 13.46
C ARG A 426 -0.81 6.21 13.36
N ASP A 427 -1.17 5.47 12.33
CA ASP A 427 -2.56 5.15 11.98
C ASP A 427 -3.07 3.92 12.75
N GLY A 428 -2.17 2.97 13.04
CA GLY A 428 -2.45 1.85 13.96
C GLY A 428 -2.31 2.22 15.44
N GLY A 429 -1.80 3.42 15.77
CA GLY A 429 -1.60 3.86 17.16
C GLY A 429 -0.59 3.00 17.94
N ASN A 430 0.42 2.45 17.27
CA ASN A 430 1.39 1.53 17.84
C ASN A 430 2.58 2.27 18.48
N GLU A 431 2.32 2.97 19.59
CA GLU A 431 3.31 3.78 20.34
C GLU A 431 4.58 3.02 20.77
N ALA A 432 4.53 1.68 20.83
CA ALA A 432 5.72 0.86 21.10
C ALA A 432 6.82 1.04 20.04
N LEU A 433 6.49 1.54 18.84
CA LEU A 433 7.46 1.89 17.81
C LEU A 433 8.12 3.27 18.00
N ARG A 434 7.70 4.09 18.97
CA ARG A 434 8.24 5.46 19.17
C ARG A 434 9.78 5.51 19.25
N PRO A 435 10.48 4.58 19.93
CA PRO A 435 11.95 4.57 19.92
C PRO A 435 12.54 4.38 18.51
N ALA A 436 11.93 3.53 17.68
CA ALA A 436 12.33 3.36 16.29
C ALA A 436 12.07 4.64 15.48
N MET A 437 10.95 5.34 15.72
CA MET A 437 10.60 6.57 15.01
C MET A 437 11.61 7.70 15.25
N LYS A 438 12.17 7.80 16.46
CA LYS A 438 13.27 8.73 16.80
C LYS A 438 14.51 8.51 15.95
N LYS A 439 14.89 7.25 15.74
CA LYS A 439 16.01 6.91 14.83
C LYS A 439 15.64 7.16 13.37
N LEU A 440 14.43 6.75 12.97
CA LEU A 440 13.97 6.79 11.59
C LEU A 440 13.83 8.23 11.06
N VAL A 441 13.39 9.19 11.86
CA VAL A 441 13.27 10.59 11.41
C VAL A 441 14.63 11.18 11.01
N ARG A 442 15.68 10.86 11.77
CA ARG A 442 17.05 11.27 11.43
C ARG A 442 17.49 10.65 10.11
N ASP A 443 17.31 9.34 9.96
CA ASP A 443 17.67 8.64 8.73
C ASP A 443 16.94 9.20 7.51
N LEU A 444 15.63 9.49 7.63
CA LEU A 444 14.84 10.05 6.54
C LEU A 444 15.33 11.44 6.12
N ILE A 445 15.60 12.32 7.09
CA ILE A 445 16.15 13.66 6.84
C ILE A 445 17.50 13.53 6.13
N ASP A 446 18.37 12.64 6.58
CA ASP A 446 19.69 12.43 5.99
C ASP A 446 19.59 11.87 4.56
N GLU A 447 18.73 10.88 4.30
CA GLU A 447 18.48 10.32 2.97
C GLU A 447 17.98 11.40 1.99
N GLN A 448 17.01 12.22 2.41
CA GLN A 448 16.49 13.31 1.57
C GLN A 448 17.57 14.36 1.29
N LYS A 449 18.32 14.78 2.31
CA LYS A 449 19.40 15.76 2.17
C LYS A 449 20.50 15.26 1.22
N MET A 450 20.91 14.00 1.36
CA MET A 450 21.91 13.41 0.48
C MET A 450 21.41 13.32 -0.96
N TYR A 451 20.18 12.85 -1.17
CA TYR A 451 19.61 12.74 -2.50
C TYR A 451 19.37 14.11 -3.16
N SER A 452 18.91 15.10 -2.39
CA SER A 452 18.71 16.48 -2.86
C SER A 452 19.99 17.15 -3.37
N LYS A 453 21.16 16.73 -2.90
CA LYS A 453 22.47 17.25 -3.34
C LYS A 453 22.97 16.65 -4.65
N THR A 454 22.33 15.59 -5.16
CA THR A 454 22.77 14.93 -6.39
C THR A 454 22.55 15.82 -7.62
N GLU A 455 21.43 16.55 -7.67
CA GLU A 455 21.10 17.52 -8.72
C GLU A 455 20.19 18.61 -8.16
N ASN A 456 20.33 19.86 -8.63
CA ASN A 456 19.47 20.97 -8.19
C ASN A 456 17.97 20.72 -8.43
N SER A 457 17.63 19.93 -9.45
CA SER A 457 16.24 19.54 -9.77
C SER A 457 15.60 18.69 -8.67
N LYS A 458 16.42 18.00 -7.86
CA LYS A 458 16.05 17.03 -6.82
C LYS A 458 15.89 17.64 -5.43
N LEU A 459 15.97 18.97 -5.29
CA LEU A 459 15.73 19.62 -4.01
C LEU A 459 14.36 19.23 -3.43
N GLY A 460 14.37 18.56 -2.27
CA GLY A 460 13.20 18.04 -1.56
C GLY A 460 12.81 16.61 -1.92
N ALA A 461 13.44 15.99 -2.91
CA ALA A 461 13.13 14.63 -3.34
C ALA A 461 13.77 13.57 -2.43
N PHE A 462 13.17 12.39 -2.39
CA PHE A 462 13.73 11.20 -1.73
C PHE A 462 14.24 10.16 -2.74
N PRO A 463 15.25 9.35 -2.38
CA PRO A 463 15.79 8.33 -3.29
C PRO A 463 14.77 7.20 -3.52
N GLY A 464 14.57 6.82 -4.79
CA GLY A 464 13.62 5.76 -5.18
C GLY A 464 14.21 4.37 -5.42
N GLY A 465 15.52 4.20 -5.20
CA GLY A 465 16.23 2.95 -5.47
C GLY A 465 16.23 2.59 -6.95
N GLU A 466 15.54 1.50 -7.27
CA GLU A 466 15.35 1.04 -8.66
C GLU A 466 14.34 1.89 -9.42
N ASP A 467 13.47 2.62 -8.72
CA ASP A 467 12.62 3.61 -9.34
C ASP A 467 13.37 4.91 -9.62
N LYS A 468 13.24 5.41 -10.85
CA LYS A 468 13.95 6.61 -11.33
C LYS A 468 13.07 7.85 -11.42
N THR A 469 11.77 7.74 -11.15
CA THR A 469 10.82 8.86 -11.26
C THR A 469 10.70 9.70 -9.99
N ASP A 470 11.25 9.23 -8.85
CA ASP A 470 11.38 9.88 -7.53
C ASP A 470 10.15 10.61 -6.93
N TYR A 471 9.02 10.70 -7.64
CA TYR A 471 7.76 11.24 -7.13
C TYR A 471 7.14 10.30 -6.09
N LEU A 472 7.14 8.99 -6.37
CA LEU A 472 6.64 7.98 -5.45
C LEU A 472 7.47 7.94 -4.16
N SER A 473 8.80 7.89 -4.26
CA SER A 473 9.68 7.90 -3.09
C SER A 473 9.52 9.18 -2.28
N THR A 474 9.38 10.33 -2.93
CA THR A 474 9.17 11.61 -2.24
C THR A 474 7.84 11.64 -1.51
N ALA A 475 6.77 11.11 -2.11
CA ALA A 475 5.48 10.99 -1.42
C ALA A 475 5.55 10.06 -0.20
N LEU A 476 6.16 8.88 -0.35
CA LEU A 476 6.34 7.92 0.75
C LEU A 476 7.19 8.51 1.88
N GLY A 477 8.29 9.20 1.55
CA GLY A 477 9.15 9.89 2.50
C GLY A 477 8.44 11.03 3.23
N LEU A 478 7.70 11.87 2.49
CA LEU A 478 6.86 12.92 3.06
C LEU A 478 5.83 12.35 4.05
N ILE A 479 5.08 11.32 3.66
CA ILE A 479 4.10 10.68 4.55
C ILE A 479 4.80 10.12 5.78
N SER A 480 5.98 9.52 5.63
CA SER A 480 6.75 8.98 6.75
C SER A 480 7.10 10.07 7.77
N LEU A 481 7.59 11.22 7.30
CA LEU A 481 7.86 12.38 8.17
C LEU A 481 6.59 12.88 8.85
N LEU A 482 5.48 13.03 8.12
CA LEU A 482 4.20 13.49 8.67
C LEU A 482 3.65 12.50 9.72
N ASN A 483 3.78 11.20 9.48
CA ASN A 483 3.38 10.15 10.41
C ASN A 483 4.26 10.14 11.66
N ILE A 484 5.57 10.37 11.57
CA ILE A 484 6.44 10.47 12.75
C ILE A 484 6.08 11.70 13.59
N GLY A 485 5.91 12.86 12.93
CA GLY A 485 5.49 14.10 13.56
C GLY A 485 6.65 15.00 14.02
N SER A 486 6.36 16.30 14.10
CA SER A 486 7.32 17.32 14.52
C SER A 486 7.64 17.28 16.02
N ASP A 487 6.79 16.66 16.83
CA ASP A 487 7.05 16.42 18.25
C ASP A 487 8.26 15.49 18.44
N VAL A 488 8.29 14.38 17.69
CA VAL A 488 9.43 13.45 17.72
C VAL A 488 10.70 14.12 17.17
N ALA A 489 10.58 14.93 16.11
CA ALA A 489 11.73 15.67 15.58
C ALA A 489 12.27 16.71 16.58
N TYR A 490 11.39 17.37 17.34
CA TYR A 490 11.77 18.30 18.40
C TYR A 490 12.54 17.59 19.52
N GLU A 491 12.04 16.43 19.99
CA GLU A 491 12.72 15.61 20.99
C GLU A 491 14.14 15.21 20.56
N GLU A 492 14.36 15.01 19.26
CA GLU A 492 15.66 14.62 18.69
C GLU A 492 16.55 15.82 18.31
N GLY A 493 16.11 17.05 18.56
CA GLY A 493 16.85 18.28 18.21
C GLY A 493 16.93 18.52 16.69
N LEU A 494 15.94 18.03 15.93
CA LEU A 494 15.91 18.04 14.46
C LEU A 494 14.76 18.89 13.89
N LEU A 495 14.11 19.74 14.69
CA LEU A 495 12.88 20.43 14.28
C LEU A 495 13.05 21.29 13.01
N ASP A 496 14.12 22.06 12.90
CA ASP A 496 14.35 22.93 11.73
C ASP A 496 14.61 22.11 10.46
N ASP A 497 15.43 21.08 10.59
CA ASP A 497 15.72 20.14 9.50
C ASP A 497 14.48 19.38 9.05
N TYR A 498 13.64 18.96 10.00
CA TYR A 498 12.36 18.32 9.75
C TYR A 498 11.41 19.26 8.99
N ASN A 499 11.26 20.50 9.46
CA ASN A 499 10.39 21.48 8.81
C ASN A 499 10.86 21.75 7.38
N PHE A 500 12.17 21.93 7.17
CA PHE A 500 12.74 22.07 5.83
C PHE A 500 12.48 20.84 4.96
N ALA A 501 12.65 19.64 5.51
CA ALA A 501 12.45 18.38 4.79
C ALA A 501 11.00 18.22 4.31
N VAL A 502 10.03 18.49 5.18
CA VAL A 502 8.60 18.45 4.87
C VAL A 502 8.23 19.49 3.81
N GLU A 503 8.59 20.75 4.03
CA GLU A 503 8.23 21.85 3.13
C GLU A 503 8.86 21.70 1.74
N SER A 504 10.12 21.27 1.67
CA SER A 504 10.81 21.04 0.39
C SER A 504 10.26 19.83 -0.36
N ALA A 505 9.83 18.76 0.32
CA ALA A 505 9.16 17.63 -0.33
C ALA A 505 7.81 18.03 -0.94
N VAL A 506 6.99 18.80 -0.21
CA VAL A 506 5.74 19.35 -0.72
C VAL A 506 6.01 20.22 -1.95
N ALA A 507 6.98 21.15 -1.86
CA ALA A 507 7.35 22.01 -2.97
C ALA A 507 7.85 21.22 -4.20
N TYR A 508 8.61 20.14 -3.99
CA TYR A 508 9.06 19.25 -5.05
C TYR A 508 7.89 18.60 -5.79
N LEU A 509 6.95 18.00 -5.05
CA LEU A 509 5.77 17.35 -5.63
C LEU A 509 4.93 18.37 -6.41
N LEU A 510 4.62 19.53 -5.82
CA LEU A 510 3.82 20.56 -6.49
C LEU A 510 4.49 21.10 -7.77
N ARG A 511 5.82 21.31 -7.76
CA ARG A 511 6.58 21.78 -8.93
C ARG A 511 6.61 20.76 -10.08
N THR A 512 6.54 19.47 -9.76
CA THR A 512 6.69 18.38 -10.73
C THR A 512 5.36 17.88 -11.29
N ALA A 513 4.24 18.39 -10.78
CA ALA A 513 2.90 18.09 -11.26
C ALA A 513 2.72 18.43 -12.75
N LYS A 514 2.20 17.48 -13.52
CA LYS A 514 1.82 17.68 -14.93
C LYS A 514 0.30 17.78 -15.03
N LYS A 515 -0.21 18.57 -15.98
CA LYS A 515 -1.65 18.59 -16.28
C LYS A 515 -2.10 17.24 -16.88
N TYR A 516 -3.26 16.78 -16.47
CA TYR A 516 -3.98 15.62 -17.01
C TYR A 516 -5.29 16.08 -17.64
N LYS A 517 -5.45 15.77 -18.93
CA LYS A 517 -6.69 16.05 -19.66
C LYS A 517 -7.67 14.91 -19.42
N VAL A 518 -8.79 15.25 -18.78
CA VAL A 518 -9.94 14.38 -18.53
C VAL A 518 -10.39 13.71 -19.84
N LYS A 519 -10.72 12.42 -19.77
CA LYS A 519 -11.13 11.59 -20.90
C LYS A 519 -12.62 11.29 -20.91
N ASN A 520 -13.27 11.29 -19.75
CA ASN A 520 -14.67 10.94 -19.63
C ASN A 520 -15.50 12.16 -19.21
N ALA A 521 -16.59 12.43 -19.95
CA ALA A 521 -17.48 13.57 -19.69
C ALA A 521 -18.21 13.47 -18.33
N GLU A 522 -18.40 12.26 -17.80
CA GLU A 522 -19.03 12.04 -16.49
C GLU A 522 -18.10 12.34 -15.29
N THR A 523 -16.80 12.51 -15.53
CA THR A 523 -15.82 12.83 -14.49
C THR A 523 -16.06 14.25 -14.02
N PHE A 524 -16.47 14.44 -12.75
CA PHE A 524 -16.66 15.76 -12.14
C PHE A 524 -17.50 16.76 -12.99
N CYS A 525 -18.39 16.26 -13.86
CA CYS A 525 -19.09 17.07 -14.86
C CYS A 525 -18.14 17.95 -15.71
N ALA A 526 -16.97 17.41 -16.07
CA ALA A 526 -15.96 18.12 -16.84
C ALA A 526 -16.53 18.58 -18.19
N GLY A 527 -16.37 19.87 -18.49
CA GLY A 527 -16.69 20.41 -19.80
C GLY A 527 -15.59 20.14 -20.83
N GLU A 528 -15.81 20.61 -22.06
CA GLU A 528 -14.93 20.40 -23.22
C GLU A 528 -13.84 21.49 -23.43
N LYS A 529 -13.82 22.53 -22.59
CA LYS A 529 -13.00 23.76 -22.74
C LYS A 529 -11.69 23.69 -21.95
N ASP A 530 -10.68 24.43 -22.41
CA ASP A 530 -9.36 24.48 -21.78
C ASP A 530 -9.36 25.05 -20.33
N ASP A 531 -10.40 25.80 -19.96
CA ASP A 531 -10.60 26.37 -18.62
C ASP A 531 -11.29 25.41 -17.64
N ASP A 532 -11.78 24.27 -18.14
CA ASP A 532 -12.54 23.31 -17.33
C ASP A 532 -11.63 22.60 -16.32
N LEU A 533 -12.27 21.86 -15.42
CA LEU A 533 -11.56 21.15 -14.36
C LEU A 533 -10.59 20.12 -14.95
N TYR A 534 -9.29 20.30 -14.72
CA TYR A 534 -8.26 19.36 -15.16
C TYR A 534 -7.74 18.50 -14.00
N GLY A 535 -7.36 17.26 -14.29
CA GLY A 535 -6.66 16.43 -13.34
C GLY A 535 -5.17 16.78 -13.26
N VAL A 536 -4.46 16.35 -12.23
CA VAL A 536 -2.99 16.41 -12.20
C VAL A 536 -2.41 15.01 -12.22
N ARG A 537 -1.21 14.89 -12.79
CA ARG A 537 -0.51 13.60 -12.89
C ARG A 537 1.01 13.68 -12.76
N TRP A 538 1.60 12.54 -12.42
CA TRP A 538 3.01 12.19 -12.39
C TRP A 538 3.19 10.86 -13.13
N ASP A 539 4.45 10.51 -13.42
CA ASP A 539 4.74 9.25 -14.11
C ASP A 539 4.65 8.07 -13.14
N SER A 540 4.35 6.86 -13.66
CA SER A 540 4.19 5.66 -12.83
C SER A 540 5.40 5.34 -11.96
N GLY A 541 5.13 5.06 -10.68
CA GLY A 541 6.12 4.60 -9.71
C GLY A 541 6.21 3.07 -9.67
N LEU A 542 7.38 2.56 -9.30
CA LEU A 542 7.65 1.14 -9.05
C LEU A 542 7.32 0.82 -7.59
N PHE A 543 6.31 -0.03 -7.37
CA PHE A 543 5.81 -0.33 -6.02
C PHE A 543 6.03 -1.78 -5.59
N PHE A 544 6.19 -2.71 -6.54
CA PHE A 544 6.38 -4.13 -6.23
C PHE A 544 7.28 -4.78 -7.28
N SER A 545 8.07 -5.77 -6.88
CA SER A 545 8.82 -6.61 -7.80
C SER A 545 8.69 -8.08 -7.43
N ALA A 546 8.73 -8.94 -8.45
CA ALA A 546 9.02 -10.34 -8.25
C ALA A 546 10.53 -10.46 -7.95
N SER A 547 10.93 -10.02 -6.76
CA SER A 547 12.33 -9.78 -6.34
C SER A 547 13.22 -11.00 -6.37
N PHE A 548 12.62 -12.18 -6.22
CA PHE A 548 13.30 -13.44 -6.43
C PHE A 548 13.83 -13.63 -7.85
N TRP A 549 13.31 -12.86 -8.80
CA TRP A 549 13.46 -13.06 -10.23
C TRP A 549 14.06 -11.86 -10.97
N ASP A 550 13.96 -10.63 -10.45
CA ASP A 550 14.22 -9.39 -11.20
C ASP A 550 13.55 -9.41 -12.60
N LEU A 551 12.56 -10.30 -12.77
CA LEU A 551 11.95 -10.63 -14.05
C LEU A 551 10.79 -9.71 -14.32
N ALA A 552 10.15 -9.17 -13.28
CA ALA A 552 8.93 -8.40 -13.38
C ALA A 552 8.87 -7.30 -12.32
N HIS A 553 8.59 -6.09 -12.77
CA HIS A 553 8.37 -4.90 -11.96
C HIS A 553 6.95 -4.41 -12.15
N TRP A 554 6.22 -4.19 -11.07
CA TRP A 554 4.89 -3.61 -11.09
C TRP A 554 4.99 -2.10 -10.95
N ARG A 555 4.37 -1.41 -11.90
CA ARG A 555 4.27 0.03 -11.89
C ARG A 555 2.82 0.47 -12.02
N SER A 556 2.46 1.52 -11.31
CA SER A 556 1.13 2.12 -11.39
C SER A 556 1.22 3.62 -11.22
N GLU A 557 0.64 4.35 -12.18
CA GLU A 557 0.37 5.78 -12.01
C GLU A 557 -0.60 5.96 -10.81
N PRO A 558 -1.82 5.36 -10.79
CA PRO A 558 -2.76 5.47 -9.68
C PRO A 558 -2.17 5.24 -8.28
N PHE A 559 -1.31 4.21 -8.12
CA PHE A 559 -0.64 3.97 -6.84
C PHE A 559 0.26 5.14 -6.42
N ALA A 560 1.09 5.68 -7.33
CA ALA A 560 1.94 6.82 -7.04
C ALA A 560 1.12 8.08 -6.72
N HIS A 561 0.05 8.33 -7.48
CA HIS A 561 -0.90 9.40 -7.22
C HIS A 561 -1.55 9.27 -5.84
N ALA A 562 -1.81 8.05 -5.36
CA ALA A 562 -2.47 7.83 -4.08
C ALA A 562 -1.56 8.22 -2.93
N MET A 563 -0.28 7.87 -3.02
CA MET A 563 0.72 8.30 -2.05
C MET A 563 0.88 9.82 -2.08
N ILE A 564 0.90 10.44 -3.26
CA ILE A 564 0.99 11.91 -3.38
C ILE A 564 -0.26 12.56 -2.75
N LEU A 565 -1.47 12.04 -3.03
CA LEU A 565 -2.70 12.53 -2.44
C LEU A 565 -2.68 12.39 -0.91
N GLU A 566 -2.23 11.25 -0.38
CA GLU A 566 -2.08 11.03 1.05
C GLU A 566 -1.13 12.07 1.68
N GLY A 567 0.08 12.22 1.13
CA GLY A 567 1.10 13.12 1.66
C GLY A 567 0.66 14.58 1.64
N LEU A 568 0.12 15.06 0.51
CA LEU A 568 -0.37 16.44 0.38
C LEU A 568 -1.57 16.71 1.29
N THR A 569 -2.48 15.74 1.43
CA THR A 569 -3.67 15.88 2.27
C THR A 569 -3.32 15.85 3.76
N LYS A 570 -2.46 14.91 4.19
CA LYS A 570 -1.94 14.87 5.56
C LYS A 570 -1.15 16.13 5.92
N TYR A 571 -0.37 16.68 4.98
CA TYR A 571 0.29 17.97 5.15
C TYR A 571 -0.74 19.09 5.34
N LEU A 572 -1.74 19.21 4.46
CA LEU A 572 -2.78 20.23 4.59
C LEU A 572 -3.52 20.12 5.93
N LEU A 573 -3.82 18.90 6.37
CA LEU A 573 -4.47 18.60 7.64
C LEU A 573 -3.55 18.72 8.87
N ALA A 574 -2.29 19.13 8.71
CA ALA A 574 -1.31 19.29 9.77
C ALA A 574 -1.03 18.03 10.61
N TYR A 575 -0.94 16.86 9.96
CA TYR A 575 -0.63 15.59 10.64
C TYR A 575 0.70 15.60 11.39
N ASP A 576 1.66 16.44 10.97
CA ASP A 576 2.93 16.68 11.65
C ASP A 576 2.81 17.34 13.02
N LYS A 577 1.67 17.96 13.35
CA LYS A 577 1.41 18.65 14.62
C LYS A 577 0.67 17.78 15.66
N GLY A 578 0.75 16.46 15.51
CA GLY A 578 0.30 15.46 16.48
C GLY A 578 -1.16 15.02 16.35
N GLY A 579 -1.58 14.13 17.26
CA GLY A 579 -2.96 14.03 17.75
C GLY A 579 -4.01 13.20 16.97
N SER A 580 -3.67 12.50 15.90
CA SER A 580 -4.73 11.81 15.15
C SER A 580 -4.26 10.63 14.28
N THR A 581 -4.87 9.47 14.49
CA THR A 581 -4.87 8.33 13.54
C THR A 581 -5.73 8.67 12.32
N ILE A 582 -5.67 7.88 11.25
CA ILE A 582 -6.67 7.96 10.17
C ILE A 582 -8.12 7.76 10.66
N THR A 583 -8.33 7.06 11.78
CA THR A 583 -9.67 6.74 12.31
C THR A 583 -10.29 7.79 13.22
N ALA A 584 -9.46 8.46 14.01
CA ALA A 584 -9.89 9.51 14.93
C ALA A 584 -9.48 10.90 14.44
N GLY A 585 -8.93 10.98 13.23
CA GLY A 585 -8.24 12.15 12.74
C GLY A 585 -9.05 13.15 11.98
N ARG A 586 -8.37 14.26 11.71
CA ARG A 586 -8.91 15.38 10.97
C ARG A 586 -9.27 14.95 9.55
N LYS A 587 -10.36 15.49 9.03
CA LYS A 587 -10.83 15.23 7.66
C LYS A 587 -11.06 16.51 6.89
N LEU A 588 -10.93 16.44 5.57
CA LEU A 588 -11.35 17.48 4.65
C LEU A 588 -12.82 17.26 4.27
N HIS A 589 -13.67 18.14 4.80
CA HIS A 589 -15.08 18.21 4.46
C HIS A 589 -15.26 19.06 3.22
N ILE A 590 -15.63 18.42 2.11
CA ILE A 590 -15.93 19.07 0.85
C ILE A 590 -17.38 19.53 0.87
N LYS A 591 -17.57 20.85 0.82
CA LYS A 591 -18.89 21.51 0.77
C LYS A 591 -19.33 21.83 -0.65
N GLN A 592 -18.36 22.03 -1.55
CA GLN A 592 -18.61 22.35 -2.94
C GLN A 592 -17.36 22.06 -3.77
N TYR A 593 -17.54 21.43 -4.93
CA TYR A 593 -16.51 21.34 -5.97
C TYR A 593 -16.56 22.57 -6.87
N PRO A 594 -15.42 23.12 -7.29
CA PRO A 594 -15.41 24.19 -8.29
C PRO A 594 -15.76 23.61 -9.67
N GLN A 595 -16.41 24.41 -10.51
CA GLN A 595 -16.74 24.00 -11.88
C GLN A 595 -15.59 24.17 -12.87
N LYS A 596 -14.61 25.04 -12.55
CA LYS A 596 -13.46 25.36 -13.38
C LYS A 596 -12.18 25.34 -12.58
N THR A 597 -11.04 25.08 -13.25
CA THR A 597 -9.74 25.03 -12.54
C THR A 597 -9.27 26.40 -12.07
N GLY A 598 -9.68 27.47 -12.76
CA GLY A 598 -9.37 28.85 -12.36
C GLY A 598 -10.03 29.27 -11.05
N ASP A 599 -11.13 28.60 -10.68
CA ASP A 599 -11.99 28.97 -9.56
C ASP A 599 -11.66 28.17 -8.29
N ILE A 600 -10.38 27.91 -8.03
CA ILE A 600 -9.95 27.07 -6.90
C ILE A 600 -10.32 27.66 -5.53
N ASP A 601 -10.72 28.92 -5.48
CA ASP A 601 -11.24 29.57 -4.28
C ASP A 601 -12.71 29.24 -4.02
N ASN A 602 -13.44 28.74 -5.04
CA ASN A 602 -14.76 28.14 -4.89
C ASN A 602 -14.69 26.67 -4.46
N PHE A 603 -13.49 26.09 -4.31
CA PHE A 603 -13.32 24.79 -3.68
C PHE A 603 -13.49 24.94 -2.16
N LEU A 604 -14.73 24.80 -1.71
CA LEU A 604 -15.08 24.99 -0.30
C LEU A 604 -14.76 23.73 0.48
N ILE A 605 -13.68 23.80 1.25
CA ILE A 605 -13.20 22.73 2.13
C ILE A 605 -13.05 23.24 3.56
N GLU A 606 -13.48 22.40 4.51
CA GLU A 606 -13.43 22.66 5.95
C GLU A 606 -12.66 21.53 6.62
N VAL A 607 -11.76 21.87 7.56
CA VAL A 607 -11.10 20.86 8.41
C VAL A 607 -11.97 20.61 9.63
N LYS A 608 -12.31 19.34 9.88
CA LYS A 608 -12.97 18.92 11.13
C LYS A 608 -12.21 17.81 11.81
#